data_AF-A0A1F5AFQ5-F1
#
_entry.id   AF-A0A1F5AFQ5-F1
#
_cell.length_a   1.000
_cell.length_b   1.000
_cell.length_c   1.000
_cell.angle_alpha   90.00
_cell.angle_beta   90.00
_cell.angle_gamma   90.00
#
_symmetry.space_group_name_H-M   'P 1'
#
loop_
_entity.id
_entity.type
_entity.pdbx_description
1 polymer ?
#
loop_
_entity_poly.entity_id
_entity_poly.type
_entity_poly.pdbx_seq_one_letter_code
_entity_poly.pdbx_strand_id
1 'polypeptide(L)'
;MKRGKSGATKSWDLLIDPVPRRGFANMAVDEYLFDRLGAVPRTTVRFYSWERPTASLGYAQSIDKVLDLDFCRSNGIDVVRRMTGGKLVLHWREITYSVASSDTIIFTSTLADSYRLISAGLIHGLEKMGLKARLAGSPPASYTRGNMPCFAYPARDEIEIDGRKIVGSAQKRTGGWFLQHGSV
;
A
#
# COMPACT_ATOMS: atom_id res chain seq x y z
N MET A 1 1.46 -45.19 -18.17
CA MET A 1 1.85 -44.37 -16.99
C MET A 1 2.32 -43.00 -17.45
N LYS A 2 1.45 -41.99 -17.42
CA LYS A 2 1.85 -40.57 -17.61
C LYS A 2 2.20 -40.01 -16.23
N ARG A 3 3.48 -39.71 -16.00
CA ARG A 3 3.91 -39.00 -14.78
C ARG A 3 3.28 -37.61 -14.80
N GLY A 4 2.35 -37.37 -13.88
CA GLY A 4 1.80 -36.04 -13.63
C GLY A 4 2.94 -35.12 -13.19
N LYS A 5 3.10 -33.98 -13.86
CA LYS A 5 3.91 -32.87 -13.34
C LYS A 5 3.22 -32.41 -12.05
N SER A 6 3.79 -32.68 -10.89
CA SER A 6 3.35 -32.01 -9.66
C SER A 6 3.65 -30.53 -9.85
N GLY A 7 2.63 -29.73 -10.15
CA GLY A 7 2.74 -28.29 -10.10
C GLY A 7 3.11 -27.93 -8.67
N ALA A 8 4.31 -27.41 -8.45
CA ALA A 8 4.68 -26.87 -7.16
C ALA A 8 3.63 -25.82 -6.80
N THR A 9 2.87 -26.06 -5.73
CA THR A 9 2.00 -25.05 -5.15
C THR A 9 2.87 -23.86 -4.80
N LYS A 10 2.68 -22.74 -5.52
CA LYS A 10 3.34 -21.48 -5.18
C LYS A 10 2.82 -21.05 -3.81
N SER A 11 3.64 -21.19 -2.77
CA SER A 11 3.33 -20.72 -1.43
C SER A 11 3.63 -19.23 -1.32
N TRP A 12 2.69 -18.46 -0.76
CA TRP A 12 2.94 -17.08 -0.36
C TRP A 12 3.19 -17.02 1.14
N ASP A 13 4.08 -16.12 1.55
CA ASP A 13 4.28 -15.82 2.96
C ASP A 13 3.17 -14.85 3.39
N LEU A 14 2.37 -15.22 4.39
CA LEU A 14 1.38 -14.33 5.02
C LEU A 14 1.90 -13.91 6.39
N LEU A 15 2.11 -12.60 6.57
CA LEU A 15 2.49 -11.99 7.82
C LEU A 15 1.32 -11.19 8.38
N ILE A 16 0.91 -11.49 9.60
CA ILE A 16 -0.08 -10.69 10.33
C ILE A 16 0.62 -10.23 11.59
N ASP A 17 0.94 -8.94 11.65
CA ASP A 17 1.60 -8.36 12.81
C ASP A 17 0.61 -8.35 13.99
N PRO A 18 0.88 -9.07 15.10
CA PRO A 18 -0.08 -9.20 16.19
C PRO A 18 -0.14 -7.96 17.09
N VAL A 19 0.89 -7.10 17.02
CA VAL A 19 1.02 -5.91 17.85
C VAL A 19 1.36 -4.73 16.95
N PRO A 20 0.67 -3.58 17.08
CA PRO A 20 1.01 -2.36 16.36
C PRO A 20 2.44 -1.93 16.64
N ARG A 21 3.11 -1.36 15.64
CA ARG A 21 4.50 -0.88 15.77
C ARG A 21 4.58 0.62 15.53
N ARG A 22 5.63 1.25 16.07
CA ARG A 22 6.05 2.59 15.69
C ARG A 22 6.29 2.69 14.18
N GLY A 23 6.08 3.90 13.64
CA GLY A 23 6.11 4.10 12.21
C GLY A 23 7.41 3.67 11.53
N PHE A 24 8.56 3.98 12.14
CA PHE A 24 9.87 3.63 11.57
C PHE A 24 10.06 2.12 11.48
N ALA A 25 9.54 1.35 12.45
CA ALA A 25 9.67 -0.10 12.47
C ALA A 25 8.79 -0.74 11.39
N ASN A 26 7.59 -0.20 11.17
CA ASN A 26 6.75 -0.63 10.05
C ASN A 26 7.44 -0.41 8.69
N MET A 27 8.05 0.77 8.50
CA MET A 27 8.79 1.07 7.27
C MET A 27 10.03 0.20 7.09
N ALA A 28 10.76 -0.09 8.17
CA ALA A 28 11.93 -0.96 8.12
C ALA A 28 11.58 -2.40 7.71
N VAL A 29 10.43 -2.93 8.17
CA VAL A 29 9.97 -4.25 7.74
C VAL A 29 9.59 -4.24 6.26
N ASP A 30 8.86 -3.22 5.79
CA ASP A 30 8.49 -3.09 4.38
C ASP A 30 9.73 -2.97 3.47
N GLU A 31 10.73 -2.19 3.88
CA GLU A 31 12.02 -2.06 3.17
C GLU A 31 12.77 -3.40 3.14
N TYR A 32 12.87 -4.09 4.28
CA TYR A 32 13.47 -5.41 4.35
C TYR A 32 12.77 -6.42 3.44
N LEU A 33 11.44 -6.45 3.41
CA LEU A 33 10.68 -7.35 2.54
C LEU A 33 10.97 -7.08 1.07
N PHE A 34 11.11 -5.80 0.67
CA PHE A 34 11.47 -5.42 -0.68
C PHE A 34 12.92 -5.81 -1.02
N ASP A 35 13.88 -5.53 -0.13
CA ASP A 35 15.32 -5.77 -0.36
C ASP A 35 15.67 -7.27 -0.40
N ARG A 36 14.82 -8.11 0.18
CA ARG A 36 14.95 -9.58 0.13
C ARG A 36 14.45 -10.19 -1.19
N LEU A 37 13.80 -9.40 -2.05
CA LEU A 37 13.36 -9.86 -3.36
C LEU A 37 14.57 -10.05 -4.28
N GLY A 38 14.47 -11.05 -5.15
CA GLY A 38 15.55 -11.44 -6.05
C GLY A 38 15.05 -12.29 -7.21
N ALA A 39 15.97 -12.99 -7.86
CA ALA A 39 15.67 -13.82 -9.03
C ALA A 39 14.73 -15.01 -8.72
N VAL A 40 14.76 -15.52 -7.48
CA VAL A 40 13.84 -16.57 -7.04
C VAL A 40 12.48 -15.93 -6.76
N PRO A 41 11.38 -16.39 -7.42
CA PRO A 41 10.05 -15.85 -7.19
C PRO A 41 9.63 -16.01 -5.73
N ARG A 42 9.27 -14.89 -5.11
CA ARG A 42 8.74 -14.81 -3.75
C ARG A 42 7.61 -13.79 -3.71
N THR A 43 6.58 -14.08 -2.93
CA THR A 43 5.51 -13.15 -2.62
C THR A 43 5.24 -13.17 -1.13
N THR A 44 5.27 -12.00 -0.51
CA THR A 44 4.87 -11.80 0.88
C THR A 44 3.72 -10.82 0.93
N VAL A 45 2.66 -11.19 1.64
CA VAL A 45 1.53 -10.32 1.99
C VAL A 45 1.63 -10.06 3.49
N ARG A 46 1.58 -8.79 3.90
CA ARG A 46 1.66 -8.38 5.30
C ARG A 46 0.47 -7.49 5.65
N PHE A 47 -0.10 -7.69 6.82
CA PHE A 47 -1.08 -6.78 7.43
C PHE A 47 -0.55 -6.29 8.77
N TYR A 48 -0.65 -4.99 9.03
CA TYR A 48 -0.15 -4.37 10.25
C TYR A 48 -0.93 -3.10 10.61
N SER A 49 -0.72 -2.63 11.85
CA SER A 49 -1.29 -1.38 12.36
C SER A 49 -0.21 -0.51 13.00
N TRP A 50 -0.61 0.71 13.37
CA TRP A 50 0.29 1.73 13.88
C TRP A 50 0.09 1.93 15.37
N GLU A 51 1.18 1.93 16.10
CA GLU A 51 1.17 2.12 17.57
C GLU A 51 0.63 3.50 17.98
N ARG A 52 0.83 4.51 17.12
CA ARG A 52 0.47 5.92 17.36
C ARG A 52 0.34 6.67 16.02
N PRO A 53 -0.08 7.96 15.99
CA PRO A 53 -0.22 8.66 14.72
C PRO A 53 1.13 8.69 14.04
N THR A 54 1.12 8.40 12.75
CA THR A 54 2.32 8.48 11.95
C THR A 54 2.02 9.20 10.65
N ALA A 55 2.69 10.32 10.41
CA ALA A 55 2.72 10.97 9.12
C ALA A 55 3.80 10.31 8.25
N SER A 56 3.38 9.61 7.18
CA SER A 56 4.29 9.04 6.20
C SER A 56 4.43 9.97 4.99
N LEU A 57 5.66 10.33 4.65
CA LEU A 57 6.02 11.11 3.47
C LEU A 57 6.39 10.19 2.31
N GLY A 58 5.87 10.50 1.12
CA GLY A 58 6.32 9.84 -0.11
C GLY A 58 7.77 10.13 -0.39
N TYR A 59 8.43 9.18 -1.06
CA TYR A 59 9.87 9.17 -1.33
C TYR A 59 10.44 10.54 -1.75
N ALA A 60 9.80 11.19 -2.72
CA ALA A 60 10.27 12.46 -3.29
C ALA A 60 9.70 13.74 -2.63
N GLN A 61 8.89 13.63 -1.57
CA GLN A 61 8.29 14.81 -0.94
C GLN A 61 9.30 15.58 -0.08
N SER A 62 9.37 16.89 -0.27
CA SER A 62 10.09 17.80 0.63
C SER A 62 9.28 17.95 1.92
N ILE A 63 9.93 17.69 3.06
CA ILE A 63 9.29 17.63 4.38
C ILE A 63 8.72 18.98 4.79
N ASP A 64 9.49 20.05 4.59
CA ASP A 64 9.13 21.42 4.98
C ASP A 64 7.95 21.98 4.18
N LYS A 65 7.60 21.37 3.04
CA LYS A 65 6.48 21.80 2.20
C LYS A 65 5.15 21.15 2.57
N VAL A 66 5.17 20.05 3.31
CA VAL A 66 3.99 19.18 3.46
C VAL A 66 3.66 18.86 4.90
N LEU A 67 4.51 19.25 5.85
CA LEU A 67 4.36 18.90 7.25
C LEU A 67 4.83 20.05 8.16
N ASP A 68 4.03 20.34 9.18
CA ASP A 68 4.46 21.10 10.34
C ASP A 68 5.14 20.13 11.34
N LEU A 69 6.47 20.19 11.41
CA LEU A 69 7.26 19.31 12.28
C LEU A 69 7.06 19.62 13.77
N ASP A 70 6.85 20.88 14.13
CA ASP A 70 6.68 21.30 15.52
C ASP A 70 5.30 20.86 16.03
N PHE A 71 4.27 20.96 15.19
CA PHE A 71 2.96 20.37 15.47
C PHE A 71 3.06 18.86 15.67
N CYS A 72 3.76 18.15 14.77
CA CYS A 72 3.89 16.70 14.88
C CYS A 72 4.61 16.29 16.16
N ARG A 73 5.73 16.96 16.49
CA ARG A 73 6.49 16.70 17.72
C ARG A 73 5.66 16.96 18.97
N SER A 74 4.94 18.08 19.01
CA SER A 74 4.14 18.49 20.17
C SER A 74 2.92 17.58 20.40
N ASN A 75 2.43 16.93 19.35
CA ASN A 75 1.26 16.03 19.41
C ASN A 75 1.63 14.54 19.38
N GLY A 76 2.92 14.19 19.49
CA GLY A 76 3.37 12.79 19.51
C GLY A 76 3.14 12.03 18.20
N ILE A 77 3.13 12.74 17.06
CA ILE A 77 3.00 12.19 15.71
C ILE A 77 4.39 11.77 15.22
N ASP A 78 4.58 10.48 14.99
CA ASP A 78 5.79 9.98 14.33
C ASP A 78 5.83 10.50 12.88
N VAL A 79 7.02 10.81 12.40
CA VAL A 79 7.24 11.27 11.03
C VAL A 79 8.21 10.31 10.35
N VAL A 80 7.77 9.71 9.25
CA VAL A 80 8.57 8.71 8.50
C VAL A 80 8.55 9.00 7.01
N ARG A 81 9.56 8.50 6.29
CA ARG A 81 9.58 8.52 4.82
C ARG A 81 9.47 7.09 4.31
N ARG A 82 8.50 6.84 3.44
CA ARG A 82 8.32 5.53 2.79
C ARG A 82 9.15 5.44 1.51
N MET A 83 9.52 4.22 1.15
CA MET A 83 10.26 3.95 -0.09
C MET A 83 9.42 4.16 -1.35
N THR A 84 8.09 4.11 -1.23
CA THR A 84 7.15 4.36 -2.31
C THR A 84 6.89 5.87 -2.49
N GLY A 85 6.35 6.25 -3.64
CA GLY A 85 5.97 7.63 -3.93
C GLY A 85 4.67 8.08 -3.26
N GLY A 86 3.95 8.97 -3.94
CA GLY A 86 2.66 9.49 -3.48
C GLY A 86 2.78 10.69 -2.53
N LYS A 87 1.61 11.18 -2.08
CA LYS A 87 1.47 12.33 -1.17
C LYS A 87 1.42 11.89 0.29
N LEU A 88 1.52 12.83 1.22
CA LEU A 88 1.57 12.53 2.65
C LEU A 88 0.29 11.80 3.10
N VAL A 89 0.45 10.80 3.97
CA VAL A 89 -0.66 10.07 4.59
C VAL A 89 -0.49 10.09 6.11
N LEU A 90 -1.58 10.34 6.82
CA LEU A 90 -1.64 10.18 8.28
C LEU A 90 -2.23 8.80 8.59
N HIS A 91 -1.44 7.98 9.29
CA HIS A 91 -1.82 6.66 9.77
C HIS A 91 -2.15 6.74 11.27
N TRP A 92 -3.25 6.12 11.72
CA TRP A 92 -3.58 6.03 13.15
C TRP A 92 -4.44 4.78 13.44
N ARG A 93 -5.75 4.84 13.20
CA ARG A 93 -6.72 3.76 13.50
C ARG A 93 -7.19 3.10 12.22
N GLU A 94 -6.27 2.36 11.61
CA GLU A 94 -6.46 1.75 10.30
C GLU A 94 -5.63 0.46 10.19
N ILE A 95 -5.95 -0.34 9.18
CA ILE A 95 -5.16 -1.54 8.83
C ILE A 95 -4.38 -1.19 7.58
N THR A 96 -3.05 -1.25 7.68
CA THR A 96 -2.19 -1.14 6.51
C THR A 96 -1.85 -2.53 6.00
N TYR A 97 -1.92 -2.68 4.68
CA TYR A 97 -1.41 -3.86 4.01
C TYR A 97 -0.11 -3.52 3.27
N SER A 98 0.75 -4.52 3.09
CA SER A 98 1.84 -4.47 2.10
C SER A 98 1.97 -5.79 1.34
N VAL A 99 2.35 -5.69 0.07
CA VAL A 99 2.61 -6.82 -0.84
C VAL A 99 3.98 -6.59 -1.46
N ALA A 100 4.93 -7.45 -1.13
CA ALA A 100 6.26 -7.49 -1.73
C ALA A 100 6.35 -8.72 -2.64
N SER A 101 6.68 -8.54 -3.92
CA SER A 101 6.77 -9.69 -4.83
C SER A 101 7.79 -9.54 -5.95
N SER A 102 8.46 -10.64 -6.26
CA SER A 102 9.30 -10.85 -7.46
C SER A 102 8.67 -11.83 -8.46
N ASP A 103 7.43 -12.29 -8.23
CA ASP A 103 6.75 -13.24 -9.10
C ASP A 103 6.13 -12.54 -10.32
N THR A 104 6.93 -12.46 -11.39
CA THR A 104 6.54 -11.83 -12.66
C THR A 104 5.48 -12.61 -13.46
N ILE A 105 5.22 -13.87 -13.09
CA ILE A 105 4.18 -14.69 -13.72
C ILE A 105 2.81 -14.29 -13.19
N ILE A 106 2.70 -14.01 -11.89
CA ILE A 106 1.45 -13.58 -11.26
C ILE A 106 1.28 -12.06 -11.41
N PHE A 107 2.28 -11.32 -10.99
CA PHE A 107 2.29 -9.87 -11.04
C PHE A 107 3.14 -9.46 -12.23
N THR A 108 2.49 -9.22 -13.38
CA THR A 108 3.18 -8.84 -14.63
C THR A 108 4.19 -7.71 -14.38
N SER A 109 5.09 -7.48 -15.34
CA SER A 109 6.12 -6.45 -15.22
C SER A 109 5.58 -5.02 -15.17
N THR A 110 4.27 -4.79 -15.40
CA THR A 110 3.69 -3.45 -15.43
C THR A 110 3.19 -3.01 -14.05
N LEU A 111 3.37 -1.72 -13.77
CA LEU A 111 2.86 -1.09 -12.55
C LEU A 111 1.33 -1.18 -12.49
N ALA A 112 0.64 -0.91 -13.61
CA ALA A 112 -0.82 -0.85 -13.65
C ALA A 112 -1.48 -2.20 -13.39
N ASP A 113 -0.95 -3.29 -13.94
CA ASP A 113 -1.57 -4.61 -13.79
C ASP A 113 -1.37 -5.17 -12.38
N SER A 114 -0.16 -5.05 -11.84
CA SER A 114 0.12 -5.44 -10.44
C SER A 114 -0.76 -4.68 -9.46
N TYR A 115 -0.91 -3.37 -9.67
CA TYR A 115 -1.78 -2.53 -8.86
C TYR A 115 -3.26 -2.97 -8.96
N ARG A 116 -3.78 -3.19 -10.18
CA ARG A 116 -5.17 -3.66 -10.38
C ARG A 116 -5.42 -5.04 -9.76
N LEU A 117 -4.48 -5.96 -9.88
CA LEU A 117 -4.60 -7.29 -9.31
C LEU A 117 -4.70 -7.24 -7.78
N ILE A 118 -3.86 -6.42 -7.15
CA ILE A 118 -3.92 -6.21 -5.69
C ILE A 118 -5.22 -5.54 -5.29
N SER A 119 -5.64 -4.49 -6.01
CA SER A 119 -6.91 -3.82 -5.74
C SER A 119 -8.12 -4.75 -5.87
N ALA A 120 -8.12 -5.65 -6.87
CA ALA A 120 -9.17 -6.65 -7.02
C ALA A 120 -9.22 -7.62 -5.82
N GLY A 121 -8.05 -8.05 -5.32
CA GLY A 121 -7.95 -8.87 -4.11
C GLY A 121 -8.50 -8.17 -2.87
N LEU A 122 -8.18 -6.88 -2.70
CA LEU A 122 -8.68 -6.06 -1.59
C LEU A 122 -10.19 -5.84 -1.67
N ILE A 123 -10.72 -5.50 -2.85
CA ILE A 123 -12.17 -5.36 -3.09
C ILE A 123 -12.87 -6.67 -2.73
N HIS A 124 -12.36 -7.81 -3.21
CA HIS A 124 -12.95 -9.11 -2.88
C HIS A 124 -12.92 -9.43 -1.38
N GLY A 125 -11.87 -9.02 -0.68
CA GLY A 125 -11.79 -9.11 0.78
C GLY A 125 -12.86 -8.27 1.48
N LEU A 126 -13.04 -7.02 1.05
CA LEU A 126 -14.06 -6.11 1.57
C LEU A 126 -15.49 -6.61 1.26
N GLU A 127 -15.74 -7.16 0.08
CA GLU A 127 -17.01 -7.77 -0.30
C GLU A 127 -17.39 -8.94 0.62
N LYS A 128 -16.41 -9.77 1.01
CA LYS A 128 -16.62 -10.84 2.00
C LYS A 128 -17.02 -10.32 3.38
N MET A 129 -16.70 -9.06 3.69
CA MET A 129 -17.13 -8.36 4.91
C MET A 129 -18.49 -7.66 4.75
N GLY A 130 -19.15 -7.81 3.59
CA GLY A 130 -20.43 -7.17 3.29
C GLY A 130 -20.32 -5.73 2.76
N LEU A 131 -19.11 -5.28 2.42
CA LEU A 131 -18.85 -3.93 1.93
C LEU A 131 -18.89 -3.87 0.40
N LYS A 132 -19.61 -2.90 -0.17
CA LYS A 132 -19.71 -2.69 -1.62
C LYS A 132 -18.56 -1.82 -2.13
N ALA A 133 -17.35 -2.36 -2.09
CA ALA A 133 -16.15 -1.67 -2.55
C ALA A 133 -16.02 -1.72 -4.08
N ARG A 134 -15.48 -0.67 -4.68
CA ARG A 134 -15.15 -0.63 -6.11
C ARG A 134 -13.93 0.25 -6.38
N LEU A 135 -13.33 0.09 -7.56
CA LEU A 135 -12.37 1.07 -8.05
C LEU A 135 -13.07 2.40 -8.31
N ALA A 136 -12.41 3.48 -7.91
CA ALA A 136 -12.84 4.83 -8.20
C ALA A 136 -12.66 5.17 -9.67
N GLY A 137 -13.62 5.93 -10.20
CA GLY A 137 -13.54 6.52 -11.53
C GLY A 137 -12.53 7.66 -11.60
N SER A 138 -12.40 8.29 -12.77
CA SER A 138 -11.66 9.54 -12.88
C SER A 138 -12.30 10.61 -12.00
N PRO A 139 -11.52 11.39 -11.22
CA PRO A 139 -12.08 12.49 -10.44
C PRO A 139 -12.78 13.50 -11.36
N PRO A 140 -13.86 14.16 -10.90
CA PRO A 140 -14.54 15.18 -11.68
C PRO A 140 -13.59 16.34 -12.02
N ALA A 141 -13.75 16.92 -13.21
CA ALA A 141 -12.83 17.94 -13.75
C ALA A 141 -12.67 19.19 -12.88
N SER A 142 -13.64 19.47 -12.00
CA SER A 142 -13.59 20.55 -11.00
C SER A 142 -12.52 20.35 -9.91
N TYR A 143 -12.09 19.11 -9.65
CA TYR A 143 -11.07 18.79 -8.63
C TYR A 143 -9.64 19.03 -9.12
N THR A 144 -9.40 18.93 -10.43
CA THR A 144 -8.06 19.11 -11.04
C THR A 144 -7.49 20.53 -10.87
N ARG A 145 -8.31 21.50 -10.41
CA ARG A 145 -7.92 22.91 -10.19
C ARG A 145 -7.78 23.33 -8.72
N GLY A 146 -7.88 22.43 -7.75
CA GLY A 146 -7.95 22.79 -6.32
C GLY A 146 -6.72 22.42 -5.47
N ASN A 147 -6.46 23.23 -4.43
CA ASN A 147 -5.42 23.02 -3.41
C ASN A 147 -5.88 22.10 -2.25
N MET A 148 -6.83 21.19 -2.52
CA MET A 148 -7.50 20.35 -1.50
C MET A 148 -6.62 19.18 -1.01
N PRO A 149 -6.81 18.69 0.24
CA PRO A 149 -6.07 17.56 0.78
C PRO A 149 -6.24 16.29 -0.08
N CYS A 150 -5.15 15.54 -0.25
CA CYS A 150 -5.08 14.35 -1.10
C CYS A 150 -6.09 13.23 -0.76
N PHE A 151 -6.70 13.28 0.43
CA PHE A 151 -7.64 12.27 0.89
C PHE A 151 -9.11 12.60 0.59
N ALA A 152 -9.42 13.80 0.10
CA ALA A 152 -10.81 14.24 -0.08
C ALA A 152 -11.54 13.56 -1.25
N TYR A 153 -10.79 13.09 -2.27
CA TYR A 153 -11.34 12.37 -3.42
C TYR A 153 -10.42 11.23 -3.84
N PRO A 154 -11.00 10.07 -4.21
CA PRO A 154 -10.19 8.96 -4.67
C PRO A 154 -9.58 9.28 -6.04
N ALA A 155 -8.28 9.06 -6.16
CA ALA A 155 -7.60 9.09 -7.44
C ALA A 155 -8.00 7.86 -8.29
N ARG A 156 -7.75 7.94 -9.60
CA ARG A 156 -7.96 6.81 -10.51
C ARG A 156 -7.27 5.56 -9.94
N ASP A 157 -8.00 4.43 -9.95
CA ASP A 157 -7.57 3.13 -9.44
C ASP A 157 -7.49 3.01 -7.90
N GLU A 158 -7.87 4.03 -7.12
CA GLU A 158 -8.09 3.88 -5.66
C GLU A 158 -9.41 3.14 -5.36
N ILE A 159 -9.56 2.61 -4.14
CA ILE A 159 -10.78 1.86 -3.76
C ILE A 159 -11.70 2.78 -2.96
N GLU A 160 -12.98 2.79 -3.33
CA GLU A 160 -14.02 3.58 -2.68
C GLU A 160 -15.27 2.77 -2.31
N ILE A 161 -16.02 3.31 -1.34
CA ILE A 161 -17.38 2.90 -0.97
C ILE A 161 -18.23 4.16 -0.93
N ASP A 162 -19.37 4.15 -1.63
CA ASP A 162 -20.33 5.27 -1.67
C ASP A 162 -19.69 6.65 -1.99
N GLY A 163 -18.70 6.66 -2.90
CA GLY A 163 -18.00 7.87 -3.34
C GLY A 163 -16.91 8.36 -2.38
N ARG A 164 -16.61 7.58 -1.32
CA ARG A 164 -15.58 7.90 -0.33
C ARG A 164 -14.40 6.96 -0.46
N LYS A 165 -13.20 7.52 -0.51
CA LYS A 165 -11.96 6.75 -0.52
C LYS A 165 -11.85 5.91 0.74
N ILE A 166 -11.61 4.61 0.55
CA ILE A 166 -11.38 3.64 1.62
C ILE A 166 -9.94 3.14 1.58
N VAL A 167 -9.41 2.84 0.39
CA VAL A 167 -8.01 2.39 0.28
C VAL A 167 -7.19 3.34 -0.58
N GLY A 168 -6.11 3.84 0.01
CA GLY A 168 -5.06 4.57 -0.70
C GLY A 168 -3.79 3.75 -0.76
N SER A 169 -3.24 3.53 -1.96
CA SER A 169 -2.05 2.70 -2.14
C SER A 169 -0.92 3.42 -2.87
N ALA A 170 0.31 3.00 -2.62
CA ALA A 170 1.49 3.46 -3.34
C ALA A 170 2.39 2.26 -3.66
N GLN A 171 3.06 2.31 -4.80
CA GLN A 171 3.93 1.22 -5.26
C GLN A 171 5.31 1.74 -5.64
N LYS A 172 6.35 0.99 -5.28
CA LYS A 172 7.72 1.09 -5.81
C LYS A 172 8.00 -0.17 -6.61
N ARG A 173 8.61 -0.03 -7.79
CA ARG A 173 9.04 -1.14 -8.64
C ARG A 173 10.49 -0.93 -9.08
N THR A 174 11.26 -2.01 -9.11
CA THR A 174 12.63 -2.02 -9.63
C THR A 174 12.81 -3.28 -10.45
N GLY A 175 12.90 -3.13 -11.78
CA GLY A 175 12.89 -4.28 -12.69
C GLY A 175 11.62 -5.13 -12.51
N GLY A 176 11.82 -6.43 -12.23
CA GLY A 176 10.74 -7.41 -12.11
C GLY A 176 10.00 -7.42 -10.77
N TRP A 177 10.53 -6.77 -9.73
CA TRP A 177 9.96 -6.85 -8.38
C TRP A 177 9.41 -5.51 -7.89
N PHE A 178 8.46 -5.59 -6.96
CA PHE A 178 7.78 -4.41 -6.42
C PHE A 178 7.45 -4.58 -4.93
N LEU A 179 7.22 -3.43 -4.28
CA LEU A 179 6.48 -3.32 -3.03
C LEU A 179 5.31 -2.37 -3.27
N GLN A 180 4.09 -2.85 -2.99
CA GLN A 180 2.90 -2.02 -2.87
C GLN A 180 2.41 -2.05 -1.43
N HIS A 181 2.07 -0.90 -0.88
CA HIS A 181 1.40 -0.83 0.41
C HIS A 181 0.29 0.22 0.39
N GLY A 182 -0.66 0.07 1.30
CA GLY A 182 -1.79 0.99 1.36
C GLY A 182 -2.54 0.92 2.67
N SER A 183 -3.14 2.04 3.02
CA SER A 183 -3.97 2.20 4.20
C SER A 183 -5.43 1.86 3.86
N VAL A 184 -6.10 1.12 4.76
CA VAL A 184 -7.50 0.67 4.67
C VAL A 184 -8.31 1.16 5.86
#